data_AF-D1JDB3-F1
#
_entry.id   AF-D1JDB3-F1
#
_cell.length_a   1.000
_cell.length_b   1.000
_cell.length_c   1.000
_cell.angle_alpha   90.00
_cell.angle_beta   90.00
_cell.angle_gamma   90.00
#
_symmetry.space_group_name_H-M   'P 1'
#
loop_
_entity.id
_entity.type
_entity.pdbx_description
1 polymer ?
#
loop_
_entity_poly.entity_id
_entity_poly.type
_entity_poly.pdbx_seq_one_letter_code
_entity_poly.pdbx_strand_id
1 'polypeptide(L)'
;MTRITESAIEEFAIELLEKSSHQYVYAPDIAPDSDTPERARFDDVFLLERLRKAVGRITQNKAKTIDTKDDQGINSNQIYTLEKLRDTHLPKLMSGEVQVKYEKNGDSYHEK
;
A
#
# COMPACT_ATOMS: atom_id res chain seq x y z
N MET A 1 8.49 31.06 -19.19
CA MET A 1 8.25 30.03 -18.17
C MET A 1 8.13 28.69 -18.87
N THR A 2 8.99 27.73 -18.51
CA THR A 2 8.77 26.32 -18.85
C THR A 2 7.53 25.84 -18.09
N ARG A 3 6.61 25.17 -18.79
CA ARG A 3 5.46 24.55 -18.13
C ARG A 3 5.95 23.32 -17.37
N ILE A 4 5.48 23.15 -16.14
CA ILE A 4 5.64 21.90 -15.41
C ILE A 4 4.73 20.86 -16.10
N THR A 5 5.27 19.67 -16.35
CA THR A 5 4.55 18.55 -16.98
C THR A 5 4.29 17.45 -15.95
N GLU A 6 3.32 16.59 -16.22
CA GLU A 6 2.99 15.43 -15.40
C GLU A 6 4.22 14.52 -15.23
N SER A 7 4.97 14.27 -16.30
CA SER A 7 6.20 13.47 -16.26
C SER A 7 7.27 14.08 -15.35
N ALA A 8 7.40 15.41 -15.34
CA ALA A 8 8.36 16.09 -14.45
C ALA A 8 7.95 15.98 -12.97
N ILE A 9 6.65 15.99 -12.69
CA ILE A 9 6.11 15.79 -11.33
C ILE A 9 6.29 14.33 -10.90
N GLU A 10 6.01 13.38 -11.79
CA GLU A 10 6.17 11.95 -11.55
C GLU A 10 7.62 11.59 -11.21
N GLU A 11 8.57 12.02 -12.05
CA GLU A 11 10.00 11.77 -11.85
C GLU A 11 10.49 12.35 -10.52
N PHE A 12 10.09 13.59 -10.21
CA PHE A 12 10.43 14.22 -8.93
C PHE A 12 9.82 13.48 -7.72
N ALA A 13 8.59 12.97 -7.84
CA ALA A 13 7.95 12.22 -6.77
C ALA A 13 8.64 10.87 -6.52
N ILE A 14 9.05 10.16 -7.59
CA ILE A 14 9.82 8.92 -7.48
C ILE A 14 11.14 9.19 -6.75
N GLU A 15 11.89 10.22 -7.14
CA GLU A 15 13.15 10.56 -6.48
C GLU A 15 12.99 10.85 -4.98
N LEU A 16 11.92 11.55 -4.58
CA LEU A 16 11.64 11.83 -3.16
C LEU A 16 11.35 10.55 -2.37
N LEU A 17 10.62 9.61 -2.97
CA LEU A 17 10.32 8.33 -2.35
C LEU A 17 11.57 7.46 -2.23
N GLU A 18 12.42 7.42 -3.25
CA GLU A 18 13.70 6.72 -3.20
C GLU A 18 14.63 7.27 -2.11
N LYS A 19 14.70 8.61 -1.99
CA LYS A 19 15.44 9.27 -0.90
C LYS A 19 14.91 8.92 0.49
N SER A 20 13.63 8.59 0.61
CA SER A 20 13.00 8.10 1.85
C SER A 20 13.06 6.58 2.00
N SER A 21 13.98 5.91 1.27
CA SER A 21 14.23 4.46 1.33
C SER A 21 13.10 3.60 0.76
N HIS A 22 12.24 4.15 -0.11
CA HIS A 22 11.31 3.35 -0.89
C HIS A 22 12.01 2.78 -2.13
N GLN A 23 11.61 1.59 -2.55
CA GLN A 23 12.13 0.98 -3.77
C GLN A 23 11.16 1.25 -4.92
N TYR A 24 11.65 1.90 -5.98
CA TYR A 24 10.92 2.00 -7.24
C TYR A 24 10.91 0.66 -7.97
N VAL A 25 9.78 0.33 -8.60
CA VAL A 25 9.62 -0.83 -9.48
C VAL A 25 8.84 -0.37 -10.70
N TYR A 26 9.38 -0.65 -11.88
CA TYR A 26 8.72 -0.31 -13.13
C TYR A 26 7.48 -1.18 -13.33
N ALA A 27 6.32 -0.55 -13.51
CA ALA A 27 5.04 -1.27 -13.52
C ALA A 27 4.91 -2.35 -14.62
N PRO A 28 5.40 -2.12 -15.87
CA PRO A 28 5.42 -3.15 -16.90
C PRO A 28 6.21 -4.41 -16.56
N ASP A 29 7.30 -4.30 -15.79
CA ASP A 29 8.13 -5.47 -15.43
C ASP A 29 7.39 -6.45 -14.51
N ILE A 30 6.37 -5.97 -13.79
CA ILE A 30 5.56 -6.76 -12.84
C ILE A 30 4.10 -6.93 -13.29
N ALA A 31 3.79 -6.55 -14.53
CA ALA A 31 2.45 -6.67 -15.11
C ALA A 31 2.02 -8.13 -15.25
N PRO A 32 0.71 -8.42 -15.39
CA PRO A 32 0.22 -9.80 -15.52
C PRO A 32 0.78 -10.57 -16.73
N ASP A 33 1.19 -9.85 -17.77
CA ASP A 33 1.74 -10.35 -19.03
C ASP A 33 3.28 -10.21 -19.12
N SER A 34 3.95 -9.84 -18.03
CA SER A 34 5.41 -9.74 -17.99
C SER A 34 6.07 -11.11 -17.76
N ASP A 35 7.39 -11.16 -17.91
CA ASP A 35 8.19 -12.37 -17.60
C ASP A 35 8.20 -12.70 -16.09
N THR A 36 7.96 -11.69 -15.25
CA THR A 36 7.96 -11.82 -13.78
C THR A 36 6.73 -11.16 -13.17
N PRO A 37 5.52 -11.73 -13.37
CA PRO A 37 4.28 -11.09 -12.95
C PRO A 37 4.16 -11.08 -11.43
N GLU A 38 4.02 -9.89 -10.83
CA GLU A 38 3.59 -9.76 -9.42
C GLU A 38 2.11 -9.35 -9.30
N ARG A 39 1.50 -8.85 -10.38
CA ARG A 39 0.08 -8.51 -10.48
C ARG A 39 -0.70 -9.63 -11.15
N ALA A 40 -1.94 -9.87 -10.71
CA ALA A 40 -2.85 -10.78 -11.40
C ALA A 40 -3.67 -10.06 -12.47
N ARG A 41 -3.96 -8.77 -12.26
CA ARG A 41 -4.71 -7.89 -13.16
C ARG A 41 -4.05 -6.50 -13.23
N PHE A 42 -4.23 -5.80 -14.34
CA PHE A 42 -3.71 -4.43 -14.51
C PHE A 42 -4.27 -3.45 -13.47
N ASP A 43 -5.51 -3.67 -13.02
CA ASP A 43 -6.20 -2.82 -12.05
C ASP A 43 -5.82 -3.12 -10.59
N ASP A 44 -4.97 -4.14 -10.35
CA ASP A 44 -4.57 -4.51 -9.00
C ASP A 44 -3.67 -3.43 -8.39
N VAL A 45 -4.16 -2.71 -7.38
CA VAL A 45 -3.40 -1.68 -6.68
C VAL A 45 -2.35 -2.27 -5.72
N PHE A 46 -2.64 -3.45 -5.16
CA PHE A 46 -1.79 -4.09 -4.16
C PHE A 46 -1.08 -5.34 -4.70
N LEU A 47 0.21 -5.45 -4.42
CA LEU A 47 0.99 -6.66 -4.66
C LEU A 47 0.85 -7.61 -3.46
N LEU A 48 -0.22 -8.40 -3.44
CA LEU A 48 -0.62 -9.20 -2.28
C LEU A 48 0.48 -10.17 -1.82
N GLU A 49 1.20 -10.81 -2.74
CA GLU A 49 2.27 -11.75 -2.39
C GLU A 49 3.47 -11.05 -1.74
N ARG A 50 3.87 -9.89 -2.27
CA ARG A 50 4.95 -9.08 -1.68
C ARG A 50 4.56 -8.57 -0.30
N LEU A 51 3.29 -8.17 -0.13
CA LEU A 51 2.74 -7.73 1.15
C LEU A 51 2.69 -8.87 2.17
N ARG A 52 2.19 -10.06 1.79
CA ARG A 52 2.18 -11.26 2.65
C ARG A 52 3.60 -11.62 3.10
N LYS A 53 4.58 -11.60 2.19
CA LYS A 53 5.99 -11.83 2.53
C LYS A 53 6.53 -10.78 3.50
N ALA A 54 6.19 -9.50 3.31
CA ALA A 54 6.62 -8.42 4.21
C ALA A 54 6.00 -8.56 5.61
N VAL A 55 4.69 -8.81 5.70
CA VAL A 55 4.00 -9.10 6.96
C VAL A 55 4.62 -10.32 7.63
N GLY A 56 4.87 -11.40 6.88
CA GLY A 56 5.56 -12.60 7.36
C GLY A 56 6.93 -12.30 7.96
N ARG A 57 7.75 -11.45 7.33
CA ARG A 57 9.06 -11.03 7.89
C ARG A 57 8.90 -10.28 9.21
N ILE A 58 7.93 -9.36 9.29
CA ILE A 58 7.64 -8.58 10.50
C ILE A 58 7.14 -9.50 11.62
N THR A 59 6.20 -10.40 11.31
CA THR A 59 5.63 -11.33 12.30
C THR A 59 6.62 -12.41 12.70
N GLN A 60 7.49 -12.91 11.82
CA GLN A 60 8.58 -13.83 12.17
C GLN A 60 9.61 -13.16 13.08
N ASN A 61 9.95 -11.89 12.84
CA ASN A 61 10.78 -11.12 13.76
C ASN A 61 10.09 -10.93 15.13
N LYS A 62 8.76 -10.82 15.18
CA LYS A 62 8.00 -10.83 16.44
C LYS A 62 7.94 -12.21 17.09
N ALA A 63 7.76 -13.28 16.31
CA ALA A 63 7.74 -14.66 16.80
C ALA A 63 9.10 -15.10 17.35
N LYS A 64 10.20 -14.51 16.88
CA LYS A 64 11.53 -14.71 17.49
C LYS A 64 11.64 -14.15 18.92
N THR A 65 10.67 -13.33 19.35
CA THR A 65 10.57 -12.79 20.72
C THR A 65 9.40 -13.37 21.52
N ILE A 66 8.55 -14.20 20.92
CA ILE A 66 7.38 -14.79 21.57
C ILE A 66 7.48 -16.30 21.42
N ASP A 67 7.61 -16.97 22.56
CA ASP A 67 7.77 -18.41 22.70
C ASP A 67 6.81 -19.19 21.78
N THR A 68 7.40 -20.12 21.04
CA THR A 68 6.81 -20.85 19.90
C THR A 68 5.68 -21.78 20.34
N LYS A 69 4.40 -21.36 20.24
CA LYS A 69 3.24 -22.30 20.30
C LYS A 69 2.01 -21.94 19.46
N ASP A 70 2.02 -20.95 18.57
CA ASP A 70 0.82 -20.62 17.78
C ASP A 70 1.10 -20.53 16.26
N ASP A 71 1.28 -21.69 15.62
CA ASP A 71 1.43 -21.85 14.17
C ASP A 71 0.17 -21.51 13.34
N GLN A 72 -0.87 -20.92 13.96
CA GLN A 72 -2.13 -20.53 13.31
C GLN A 72 -2.35 -19.01 13.25
N GLY A 73 -1.35 -18.23 13.67
CA GLY A 73 -1.48 -16.79 13.93
C GLY A 73 -0.99 -15.86 12.83
N ILE A 74 -0.85 -16.27 11.57
CA ILE A 74 -0.71 -15.30 10.46
C ILE A 74 -2.09 -14.70 10.21
N ASN A 75 -2.48 -13.83 11.13
CA ASN A 75 -3.59 -12.88 11.16
C ASN A 75 -4.45 -12.86 9.88
N SER A 76 -5.37 -13.82 9.76
CA SER A 76 -6.46 -13.80 8.78
C SER A 76 -7.24 -12.48 8.84
N ASN A 77 -7.33 -11.87 10.03
CA ASN A 77 -7.89 -10.53 10.23
C ASN A 77 -7.13 -9.41 9.49
N GLN A 78 -5.80 -9.47 9.37
CA GLN A 78 -5.03 -8.44 8.67
C GLN A 78 -5.24 -8.53 7.15
N ILE A 79 -5.24 -9.73 6.59
CA ILE A 79 -5.51 -9.94 5.16
C ILE A 79 -6.95 -9.52 4.83
N TYR A 80 -7.92 -9.90 5.67
CA TYR A 80 -9.32 -9.49 5.52
C TYR A 80 -9.49 -7.96 5.57
N THR A 81 -8.73 -7.24 6.42
CA THR A 81 -8.77 -5.77 6.43
C THR A 81 -8.20 -5.14 5.17
N LEU A 82 -7.21 -5.77 4.53
CA LEU A 82 -6.55 -5.24 3.33
C LEU A 82 -7.40 -5.41 2.07
N GLU A 83 -8.09 -6.55 1.93
CA GLU A 83 -9.07 -6.77 0.87
C GLU A 83 -10.24 -5.79 1.01
N LYS A 84 -10.74 -5.58 2.24
CA LYS A 84 -11.78 -4.59 2.51
C LYS A 84 -11.33 -3.14 2.24
N LEU A 85 -10.07 -2.82 2.53
CA LEU A 85 -9.46 -1.54 2.17
C LEU A 85 -9.44 -1.33 0.65
N ARG A 86 -8.95 -2.32 -0.11
CA ARG A 86 -8.91 -2.30 -1.58
C ARG A 86 -10.30 -2.17 -2.19
N ASP A 87 -11.24 -3.01 -1.75
CA ASP A 87 -12.53 -3.18 -2.45
C ASP A 87 -13.57 -2.14 -2.04
N THR A 88 -13.45 -1.56 -0.84
CA THR A 88 -14.47 -0.67 -0.29
C THR A 88 -13.96 0.73 0.01
N HIS A 89 -12.80 0.87 0.63
CA HIS A 89 -12.35 2.17 1.14
C HIS A 89 -11.59 2.98 0.10
N LEU A 90 -10.70 2.35 -0.67
CA LEU A 90 -9.89 3.02 -1.69
C LEU A 90 -10.76 3.65 -2.79
N PRO A 91 -11.75 2.94 -3.39
CA PRO A 91 -12.62 3.53 -4.40
C PRO A 91 -13.41 4.74 -3.86
N LYS A 92 -13.91 4.66 -2.63
CA LYS A 92 -14.62 5.76 -1.97
C LYS A 92 -13.71 6.96 -1.68
N LEU A 93 -12.45 6.70 -1.33
CA LEU A 93 -11.46 7.74 -1.06
C LEU A 93 -11.07 8.45 -2.36
N MET A 94 -10.94 7.70 -3.46
CA MET A 94 -10.66 8.23 -4.78
C MET A 94 -11.86 8.96 -5.41
N SER A 95 -13.09 8.58 -5.06
CA SER A 95 -14.33 9.25 -5.52
C SER A 95 -14.75 10.44 -4.66
N GLY A 96 -14.03 10.73 -3.57
CA GLY A 96 -14.36 11.82 -2.63
C GLY A 96 -15.59 11.53 -1.75
N GLU A 97 -16.01 10.27 -1.61
CA GLU A 97 -17.16 9.88 -0.79
C GLU A 97 -16.80 9.62 0.69
N VAL A 98 -15.52 9.73 1.06
CA VAL A 98 -15.05 9.48 2.43
C VAL A 98 -15.00 10.77 3.22
N GLN A 99 -15.94 10.93 4.16
CA GLN A 99 -15.86 11.98 5.18
C GLN A 99 -14.72 11.68 6.14
N VAL A 100 -13.60 12.39 6.00
CA VAL A 100 -12.49 12.29 6.95
C VAL A 100 -12.78 13.24 8.11
N LYS A 101 -12.94 12.67 9.31
CA LYS A 101 -12.90 13.44 10.56
C LYS A 101 -11.46 13.45 11.03
N TYR A 102 -10.84 14.61 11.11
CA TYR A 102 -9.51 14.75 11.71
C TYR A 102 -9.53 15.77 12.83
N GLU A 103 -8.85 15.44 13.94
CA GLU A 103 -8.65 16.35 15.05
C GLU A 103 -7.30 17.06 14.89
N LYS A 104 -7.34 18.40 14.94
CA LYS A 104 -6.13 19.22 14.98
C LYS A 104 -6.28 20.21 16.13
N ASN A 105 -5.32 20.18 17.06
CA ASN A 105 -5.29 21.06 18.24
C ASN A 105 -6.55 20.99 19.13
N GLY A 106 -7.17 19.82 19.24
CA GLY A 106 -8.39 19.63 20.06
C GLY A 106 -9.69 20.01 19.38
N ASP A 107 -9.64 20.53 18.15
CA ASP A 107 -10.81 20.82 17.33
C ASP A 107 -11.02 19.75 16.27
N SER A 108 -12.25 19.25 16.17
CA SER A 108 -12.69 18.27 15.17
C SER A 108 -13.13 18.97 13.89
N TYR A 109 -12.49 18.64 12.77
CA TYR A 109 -12.85 19.15 11.44
C TYR A 109 -13.53 18.06 10.60
N HIS A 110 -14.47 18.49 9.75
CA HIS A 110 -15.17 17.65 8.78
C HIS A 110 -14.88 18.19 7.38
N GLU A 111 -14.09 17.46 6.59
CA GLU A 111 -13.90 17.76 5.18
C GLU A 111 -14.91 16.95 4.35
N LYS A 112 -15.60 17.64 3.44
CA LYS A 112 -16.63 17.07 2.56
C LYS A 112 -16.00 16.49 1.31
#